data_AF-A0A946Y005-F1
#
_entry.id   AF-A0A946Y005-F1
#
_cell.length_a   1.000
_cell.length_b   1.000
_cell.length_c   1.000
_cell.angle_alpha   90.00
_cell.angle_beta   90.00
_cell.angle_gamma   90.00
#
_symmetry.space_group_name_H-M   'P 1'
#
loop_
_entity.id
_entity.type
_entity.pdbx_description
1 polymer ?
#
loop_
_entity_poly.entity_id
_entity_poly.type
_entity_poly.pdbx_seq_one_letter_code
_entity_poly.pdbx_strand_id
1 'polypeptide(L)'
;MQNVSGPFLSKSGSGNYRQQLYFPAMVATRKNPDIQALYERLLAADKTKMCALGAAMRKLVHICYGVVKNQTPYQAQSAQP
;
A
#
# COMPACT_ATOMS: atom_id res chain seq x y z
N MET A 1 -0.63 -29.64 15.97
CA MET A 1 0.18 -28.95 14.93
C MET A 1 -0.28 -27.50 14.89
N GLN A 2 0.54 -26.57 15.38
CA GLN A 2 0.18 -25.14 15.44
C GLN A 2 0.19 -24.58 14.01
N ASN A 3 -0.99 -24.23 13.50
CA ASN A 3 -1.16 -23.67 12.17
C ASN A 3 -0.73 -22.20 12.18
N VAL A 4 0.57 -21.95 12.01
CA VAL A 4 1.12 -20.58 11.91
C VAL A 4 0.62 -19.97 10.60
N SER A 5 -0.56 -19.35 10.65
CA SER A 5 -1.16 -18.66 9.52
C SER A 5 -0.40 -17.36 9.28
N GLY A 6 0.64 -17.42 8.45
CA GLY A 6 1.38 -16.24 8.00
C GLY A 6 0.48 -15.25 7.24
N PRO A 7 0.91 -13.98 7.10
CA PRO A 7 0.13 -12.96 6.41
C PRO A 7 -0.20 -13.39 4.97
N PHE A 8 -1.50 -13.57 4.69
CA PHE A 8 -2.01 -13.96 3.38
C PHE A 8 -2.87 -12.84 2.80
N LEU A 9 -2.68 -12.53 1.53
CA LEU A 9 -3.50 -11.56 0.81
C LEU A 9 -4.63 -12.30 0.09
N SER A 10 -5.86 -11.78 0.16
CA SER A 10 -7.03 -12.43 -0.45
C SER A 10 -6.77 -12.89 -1.90
N LYS A 11 -7.20 -14.13 -2.21
CA LYS A 11 -7.12 -14.72 -3.57
C LYS A 11 -7.99 -14.00 -4.59
N SER A 12 -8.92 -13.15 -4.15
CA SER A 12 -9.86 -12.44 -5.02
C SER A 12 -9.19 -11.43 -5.96
N GLY A 13 -7.94 -11.02 -5.70
CA GLY A 13 -7.18 -10.14 -6.60
C GLY A 13 -6.33 -10.91 -7.62
N SER A 14 -6.21 -10.40 -8.84
CA SER A 14 -5.35 -11.01 -9.87
C SER A 14 -3.86 -10.95 -9.47
N GLY A 15 -3.12 -12.03 -9.73
CA GLY A 15 -1.66 -12.07 -9.50
C GLY A 15 -0.89 -11.08 -10.38
N ASN A 16 -1.35 -10.88 -11.61
CA ASN A 16 -0.74 -9.97 -12.58
C ASN A 16 -0.75 -8.52 -12.08
N TYR A 17 -1.86 -8.04 -11.51
CA TYR A 17 -1.91 -6.68 -10.96
C TYR A 17 -0.97 -6.51 -9.77
N ARG A 18 -0.82 -7.53 -8.91
CA ARG A 18 0.12 -7.48 -7.80
C ARG A 18 1.56 -7.35 -8.27
N GLN A 19 1.94 -8.08 -9.32
CA GLN A 19 3.27 -7.99 -9.92
C GLN A 19 3.51 -6.59 -10.49
N GLN A 20 2.56 -6.05 -11.26
CA GLN A 20 2.68 -4.71 -11.85
C GLN A 20 2.73 -3.60 -10.79
N LEU A 21 1.97 -3.75 -9.69
CA LEU A 21 1.92 -2.77 -8.60
C LEU A 21 3.09 -2.87 -7.62
N TYR A 22 3.90 -3.93 -7.68
CA TYR A 22 4.98 -4.16 -6.72
C TYR A 22 6.03 -3.04 -6.73
N PHE A 23 6.62 -2.76 -7.89
CA PHE A 23 7.61 -1.69 -8.02
C PHE A 23 7.04 -0.28 -7.79
N PRO A 24 5.88 0.09 -8.35
CA PRO A 24 5.23 1.37 -8.05
C PRO A 24 4.97 1.56 -6.55
N ALA A 25 4.48 0.53 -5.86
CA ALA A 25 4.24 0.59 -4.42
C ALA A 25 5.55 0.78 -3.64
N MET A 26 6.62 0.06 -4.00
CA MET A 26 7.94 0.25 -3.36
C MET A 26 8.52 1.66 -3.54
N VAL A 27 8.30 2.30 -4.70
CA VAL A 27 8.71 3.69 -4.91
C VAL A 27 7.82 4.63 -4.11
N ALA A 28 6.52 4.36 -4.06
CA ALA A 28 5.55 5.17 -3.35
C ALA A 28 5.80 5.18 -1.83
N THR A 29 6.28 4.10 -1.22
CA THR A 29 6.67 4.11 0.21
C THR A 29 7.80 5.10 0.53
N ARG A 30 8.57 5.55 -0.47
CA ARG A 30 9.68 6.50 -0.30
C ARG A 30 9.34 7.93 -0.73
N LYS A 31 8.41 8.08 -1.68
CA LYS A 31 8.13 9.35 -2.35
C LYS A 31 6.76 9.93 -2.00
N ASN A 32 5.80 9.09 -1.62
CA ASN A 32 4.45 9.51 -1.29
C ASN A 32 4.29 9.49 0.24
N PRO A 33 4.11 10.65 0.89
CA PRO A 33 4.07 10.75 2.35
C PRO A 33 2.90 9.96 2.98
N ASP A 34 1.74 9.89 2.32
CA ASP A 34 0.57 9.16 2.82
C ASP A 34 0.75 7.63 2.80
N ILE A 35 1.52 7.14 1.83
CA ILE A 35 1.87 5.73 1.71
C ILE A 35 3.06 5.41 2.64
N GLN A 36 4.03 6.31 2.74
CA GLN A 36 5.15 6.20 3.68
C GLN A 36 4.66 6.09 5.11
N ALA A 37 3.81 7.03 5.57
CA ALA A 37 3.25 7.02 6.92
C ALA A 37 2.46 5.73 7.21
N LEU A 38 1.70 5.23 6.24
CA LEU A 38 1.02 3.94 6.38
C LEU A 38 2.02 2.78 6.53
N TYR A 39 3.05 2.75 5.69
CA TYR A 39 4.04 1.69 5.66
C TYR A 39 4.84 1.67 6.97
N GLU A 40 5.33 2.82 7.43
CA GLU A 40 6.06 2.97 8.70
C GLU A 40 5.18 2.60 9.90
N ARG A 41 3.93 3.06 9.95
CA ARG A 41 2.98 2.68 11.02
C ARG A 41 2.78 1.17 11.10
N LEU A 42 2.71 0.48 9.96
CA LEU A 42 2.55 -0.98 9.93
C LEU A 42 3.82 -1.71 10.33
N LEU A 43 5.00 -1.21 9.95
CA LEU A 43 6.27 -1.75 10.41
C LEU A 43 6.46 -1.56 11.92
N ALA A 44 6.06 -0.41 12.47
CA ALA A 44 6.08 -0.14 13.91
C ALA A 44 5.11 -1.05 14.69
N ALA A 45 4.10 -1.61 14.03
CA ALA A 45 3.17 -2.60 14.60
C ALA A 45 3.62 -4.06 14.36
N ASP A 46 4.92 -4.29 14.14
CA ASP A 46 5.55 -5.59 13.89
C ASP A 46 4.95 -6.38 12.72
N LYS A 47 4.33 -5.70 11.75
CA LYS A 47 3.86 -6.37 10.53
C LYS A 47 5.03 -6.67 9.60
N THR A 48 4.94 -7.80 8.92
CA THR A 48 5.95 -8.16 7.92
C THR A 48 5.99 -7.12 6.81
N LYS A 49 7.19 -6.89 6.26
CA LYS A 49 7.40 -5.96 5.13
C LYS A 49 6.46 -6.24 3.95
N MET A 50 6.18 -7.51 3.68
CA MET A 50 5.25 -7.93 2.62
C MET A 50 3.79 -7.56 2.92
N CYS A 51 3.36 -7.67 4.19
CA CYS A 51 2.03 -7.22 4.60
C CYS A 51 1.90 -5.70 4.45
N ALA A 52 2.91 -4.96 4.93
CA ALA A 52 2.95 -3.50 4.80
C ALA A 52 2.99 -3.04 3.34
N LEU A 53 3.74 -3.73 2.48
CA LEU A 53 3.78 -3.45 1.05
C LEU A 53 2.45 -3.77 0.34
N GLY A 54 1.78 -4.85 0.73
CA GLY A 54 0.42 -5.16 0.23
C GLY A 54 -0.59 -4.07 0.59
N ALA A 55 -0.51 -3.51 1.80
CA ALA A 55 -1.31 -2.37 2.20
C ALA A 55 -0.97 -1.10 1.40
N ALA A 56 0.33 -0.87 1.12
CA ALA A 56 0.79 0.23 0.28
C ALA A 56 0.25 0.12 -1.16
N MET A 57 0.28 -1.08 -1.77
CA MET A 57 -0.32 -1.32 -3.09
C MET A 57 -1.80 -0.94 -3.13
N ARG A 58 -2.57 -1.36 -2.11
CA ARG A 58 -3.99 -1.01 -2.00
C ARG A 58 -4.19 0.50 -1.91
N LYS A 59 -3.45 1.18 -1.04
CA LYS A 59 -3.57 2.64 -0.88
C LYS A 59 -3.17 3.39 -2.16
N LEU A 60 -2.14 2.92 -2.87
CA LEU A 60 -1.72 3.49 -4.15
C LEU A 60 -2.85 3.43 -5.20
N VAL A 61 -3.49 2.27 -5.37
CA VAL A 61 -4.62 2.14 -6.31
C VAL A 61 -5.77 3.07 -5.95
N HIS A 62 -6.09 3.22 -4.66
CA HIS A 62 -7.13 4.15 -4.22
C HIS A 62 -6.78 5.60 -4.49
N ILE A 63 -5.52 6.01 -4.30
CA ILE A 63 -5.04 7.35 -4.65
C ILE A 63 -5.19 7.60 -6.14
N CYS A 64 -4.69 6.69 -6.98
CA CYS A 64 -4.82 6.78 -8.44
C CYS A 64 -6.30 6.88 -8.86
N TYR A 65 -7.16 6.03 -8.30
CA TYR A 65 -8.58 6.06 -8.58
C TYR A 65 -9.23 7.39 -8.15
N GLY A 66 -8.87 7.94 -6.99
CA GLY A 66 -9.38 9.23 -6.52
C GLY A 66 -9.01 10.38 -7.45
N VAL A 67 -7.76 10.43 -7.90
CA VAL A 67 -7.28 11.44 -8.87
C VAL A 67 -8.05 11.35 -10.19
N VAL A 68 -8.18 10.14 -10.74
CA VAL A 68 -8.88 9.93 -12.01
C VAL A 68 -10.37 10.24 -11.89
N LYS A 69 -11.02 9.80 -10.82
CA LYS A 69 -12.46 9.97 -10.60
C LYS A 69 -12.83 11.44 -10.38
N ASN A 70 -12.09 12.13 -9.53
CA ASN A 70 -12.42 13.50 -9.13
C ASN A 70 -11.78 14.54 -10.06
N GLN A 71 -10.90 14.12 -10.97
CA GLN A 71 -10.08 14.99 -11.83
C GLN A 71 -9.27 16.05 -11.06
N THR A 72 -9.03 15.80 -9.77
CA THR A 72 -8.23 16.66 -8.90
C THR A 72 -6.83 16.07 -8.75
N PRO A 73 -5.77 16.88 -8.90
CA PRO A 73 -4.42 16.42 -8.61
C PRO A 73 -4.30 15.86 -7.19
N TYR A 74 -3.42 14.88 -7.02
CA TYR A 74 -3.13 14.32 -5.71
C TYR A 74 -2.61 15.41 -4.75
N GLN A 75 -3.20 15.48 -3.56
CA GLN A 75 -2.75 16.33 -2.45
C GLN A 75 -2.46 15.43 -1.26
N ALA A 76 -1.26 15.57 -0.67
CA ALA A 76 -0.85 14.77 0.46
C ALA A 76 -1.55 15.22 1.74
N GLN A 77 -2.22 14.29 2.44
CA GLN A 77 -2.96 14.58 3.67
C GLN A 77 -2.07 14.42 4.91
N SER A 78 -1.22 13.39 4.95
CA SER A 78 -0.34 13.14 6.10
C SER A 78 0.89 14.06 6.18
N ALA A 79 1.06 14.96 5.21
CA ALA A 79 2.12 15.99 5.21
C ALA A 79 1.63 17.35 5.73
N GLN A 80 0.39 17.42 6.24
CA GLN A 80 -0.12 18.60 6.92
C GLN A 80 0.54 18.72 8.30
N PRO A 81 1.08 19.90 8.68
CA PRO A 81 1.73 20.12 9.98
C PRO A 81 0.78 20.00 11.17
#